data_AF-A0A3N4M429-F1
#
_entry.id   AF-A0A3N4M429-F1
#
_cell.length_a   1.000
_cell.length_b   1.000
_cell.length_c   1.000
_cell.angle_alpha   90.00
_cell.angle_beta   90.00
_cell.angle_gamma   90.00
#
_symmetry.space_group_name_H-M   'P 1'
#
loop_
_entity.id
_entity.type
_entity.pdbx_description
1 polymer ?
#
loop_
_entity_poly.entity_id
_entity_poly.type
_entity_poly.pdbx_seq_one_letter_code
_entity_poly.pdbx_strand_id
1 'polypeptide(L)'
;MPLSLESARPILVNHGHQRSSTYSYSPSTTNSVCSADELRLAEIESQLKRLEDSRMQKQRFVPSEKKSELISKLALGAKLDRALRRRMSGQDALPKRAPIALPTKAQ
;
A
#
# COMPACT_ATOMS: atom_id res chain seq x y z
N MET A 1 31.64 -18.00 -12.59
CA MET A 1 31.38 -16.57 -12.44
C MET A 1 32.24 -16.04 -11.29
N PRO A 2 33.16 -15.09 -11.49
CA PRO A 2 33.97 -14.56 -10.40
C PRO A 2 33.12 -13.67 -9.48
N LEU A 3 33.32 -13.82 -8.17
CA LEU A 3 32.59 -13.11 -7.09
C LEU A 3 33.15 -11.69 -6.92
N SER A 4 32.31 -10.67 -7.08
CA SER A 4 32.71 -9.25 -6.96
C SER A 4 33.05 -8.87 -5.53
N LEU A 5 34.32 -8.53 -5.28
CA LEU A 5 34.87 -8.03 -4.01
C LEU A 5 34.54 -6.55 -3.73
N GLU A 6 33.85 -5.87 -4.64
CA GLU A 6 33.62 -4.41 -4.57
C GLU A 6 32.50 -4.00 -3.60
N SER A 7 31.68 -4.94 -3.11
CA SER A 7 30.56 -4.62 -2.20
C SER A 7 30.98 -4.30 -0.75
N ALA A 8 32.28 -4.28 -0.47
CA ALA A 8 32.83 -4.07 0.88
C ALA A 8 32.94 -2.59 1.30
N ARG A 9 32.46 -1.63 0.51
CA ARG A 9 32.51 -0.20 0.85
C ARG A 9 31.13 0.30 1.32
N PRO A 10 30.93 0.58 2.62
CA PRO A 10 29.67 1.13 3.10
C PRO A 10 29.47 2.56 2.58
N ILE A 11 28.26 2.88 2.13
CA ILE A 11 27.85 4.22 1.66
C ILE A 11 27.69 5.23 2.84
N LEU A 12 27.78 4.76 4.08
CA LEU A 12 27.60 5.56 5.30
C LEU A 12 28.86 5.56 6.18
N VAL A 13 29.06 6.69 6.87
CA VAL A 13 30.23 7.03 7.69
C VAL A 13 30.55 5.96 8.73
N ASN A 14 31.84 5.62 8.75
CA ASN A 14 32.53 4.57 9.49
C ASN A 14 32.23 4.56 11.00
N HIS A 15 31.64 3.47 11.50
CA HIS A 15 31.64 3.12 12.93
C HIS A 15 32.41 1.82 13.12
N GLY A 16 33.72 1.94 13.27
CA GLY A 16 34.59 1.19 14.19
C GLY A 16 34.66 -0.34 14.14
N HIS A 17 33.85 -1.05 13.35
CA HIS A 17 33.83 -2.51 13.36
C HIS A 17 33.71 -3.05 11.93
N GLN A 18 34.85 -3.45 11.37
CA GLN A 18 34.88 -4.34 10.20
C GLN A 18 34.26 -5.67 10.64
N ARG A 19 32.94 -5.82 10.43
CA ARG A 19 32.28 -7.12 10.58
C ARG A 19 32.75 -7.96 9.40
N SER A 20 33.78 -8.77 9.60
CA SER A 20 34.15 -9.83 8.68
C SER A 20 32.92 -10.73 8.51
N SER A 21 32.26 -10.64 7.36
CA SER A 21 31.19 -11.53 6.97
C SER A 21 31.79 -12.91 6.74
N THR A 22 31.75 -13.76 7.77
CA THR A 22 31.98 -15.19 7.62
C THR A 22 30.85 -15.73 6.75
N TYR A 23 31.11 -15.87 5.46
CA TYR A 23 30.26 -16.59 4.53
C TYR A 23 30.33 -18.07 4.93
N SER A 24 29.44 -18.52 5.81
CA SER A 24 29.29 -19.93 6.15
C SER A 24 28.65 -20.64 4.95
N TYR A 25 29.46 -21.10 4.00
CA TYR A 25 29.05 -22.16 3.10
C TYR A 25 29.12 -23.47 3.88
N SER A 26 28.09 -23.73 4.68
CA SER A 26 27.84 -25.08 5.16
C SER A 26 27.11 -25.81 4.03
N PRO A 27 27.73 -26.81 3.37
CA PRO A 27 26.98 -27.67 2.47
C PRO A 27 25.97 -28.43 3.34
N SER A 28 24.70 -28.11 3.22
CA SER A 28 23.61 -28.90 3.80
C SER A 28 23.57 -30.26 3.09
N THR A 29 24.33 -31.23 3.57
CA THR A 29 24.08 -32.64 3.31
C THR A 29 22.95 -33.11 4.21
N THR A 30 21.73 -32.61 3.96
CA THR A 30 20.53 -33.22 4.52
C THR A 30 20.31 -34.54 3.77
N ASN A 31 20.80 -35.63 4.35
CA ASN A 31 20.29 -36.95 3.98
C ASN A 31 18.81 -36.95 4.36
N SER A 32 17.96 -36.86 3.34
CA SER A 32 16.51 -36.90 3.43
C SER A 32 16.06 -38.26 3.96
N VAL A 33 16.01 -38.41 5.27
CA VAL A 33 15.10 -39.35 5.92
C VAL A 33 13.75 -38.65 6.00
N CYS A 34 12.94 -38.85 4.96
CA CYS A 34 11.70 -38.13 4.67
C CYS A 34 10.66 -38.10 5.81
N SER A 35 10.80 -38.93 6.84
CA SER A 35 9.79 -39.10 7.88
C SER A 35 9.81 -38.05 9.00
N ALA A 36 10.96 -37.47 9.37
CA ALA A 36 11.01 -36.51 10.48
C ALA A 36 10.61 -35.08 10.06
N ASP A 37 10.94 -34.69 8.83
CA ASP A 37 10.60 -33.36 8.31
C ASP A 37 9.12 -33.27 7.89
N GLU A 38 8.52 -34.36 7.38
CA GLU A 38 7.07 -34.43 7.15
C GLU A 38 6.27 -34.24 8.45
N LEU A 39 6.72 -34.82 9.56
CA LEU A 39 6.06 -34.66 10.87
C LEU A 39 6.13 -33.21 11.36
N ARG A 40 7.25 -32.52 11.16
CA ARG A 40 7.41 -31.10 11.52
C ARG A 40 6.56 -30.19 10.63
N LEU A 41 6.52 -30.47 9.32
CA LEU A 41 5.67 -29.73 8.39
C LEU A 41 4.19 -29.91 8.73
N ALA A 42 3.77 -31.13 9.07
CA ALA A 42 2.40 -31.42 9.52
C ALA A 42 2.05 -30.69 10.83
N GLU A 43 3.00 -30.59 11.77
CA GLU A 43 2.80 -29.83 13.01
C GLU A 43 2.62 -28.34 12.72
N ILE A 44 3.48 -27.76 11.85
CA ILE A 44 3.38 -26.36 11.43
C ILE A 44 2.04 -26.09 10.72
N GLU A 45 1.63 -26.96 9.80
CA GLU A 45 0.32 -26.86 9.12
C GLU A 45 -0.84 -26.91 10.13
N SER A 46 -0.77 -27.79 11.13
CA SER A 46 -1.79 -27.89 12.16
C SER A 46 -1.91 -26.62 13.01
N GLN A 47 -0.78 -25.97 13.30
CA GLN A 47 -0.75 -24.73 14.06
C GLN A 47 -1.24 -23.55 13.22
N LEU A 48 -0.87 -23.48 11.94
CA LEU A 48 -1.37 -22.45 11.02
C LEU A 48 -2.88 -22.56 10.81
N LYS A 49 -3.41 -23.77 10.70
CA LYS A 49 -4.86 -24.01 10.57
C LYS A 49 -5.66 -23.58 11.80
N ARG A 50 -5.04 -23.59 13.00
CA ARG A 50 -5.65 -23.05 14.23
C ARG A 50 -5.64 -21.52 14.27
N LEU A 51 -4.64 -20.90 13.64
CA LEU A 51 -4.55 -19.45 13.50
C LEU A 51 -5.44 -18.90 12.38
N GLU A 52 -5.94 -19.76 11.50
CA GLU A 52 -6.87 -19.38 10.44
C GLU A 52 -8.26 -19.03 11.01
N ASP A 53 -8.56 -17.73 11.11
CA ASP A 53 -9.89 -17.27 11.51
C ASP A 53 -10.89 -17.33 10.34
N SER A 54 -11.60 -18.46 10.27
CA SER A 54 -12.66 -18.69 9.28
C SER A 54 -13.82 -17.69 9.35
N ARG A 55 -14.01 -16.96 10.47
CA ARG A 55 -15.04 -15.93 10.59
C ARG A 55 -14.65 -14.70 9.79
N MET A 56 -13.37 -14.34 9.83
CA MET A 56 -12.84 -13.20 9.09
C MET A 56 -12.92 -13.41 7.57
N GLN A 57 -12.74 -14.66 7.11
CA GLN A 57 -12.98 -15.02 5.70
C GLN A 57 -14.44 -14.82 5.29
N LYS A 58 -15.39 -15.19 6.15
CA LYS A 58 -16.84 -15.01 5.89
C LYS A 58 -17.27 -13.54 5.92
N GLN A 59 -16.58 -12.68 6.66
CA GLN A 59 -16.87 -11.25 6.74
C GLN A 59 -16.30 -10.45 5.56
N ARG A 60 -15.21 -10.94 4.94
CA ARG A 60 -14.60 -10.26 3.79
C ARG A 60 -15.44 -10.49 2.54
N PHE A 61 -16.17 -9.46 2.16
CA PHE A 61 -16.86 -9.46 0.87
C PHE A 61 -15.84 -9.36 -0.27
N VAL A 62 -15.68 -10.43 -1.05
CA VAL A 62 -14.92 -10.41 -2.30
C VAL A 62 -15.90 -10.14 -3.45
N PRO A 63 -15.82 -8.97 -4.12
CA PRO A 63 -16.72 -8.66 -5.23
C PRO A 63 -16.45 -9.59 -6.42
N SER A 64 -17.50 -10.00 -7.12
CA SER A 64 -17.34 -10.55 -8.46
C SER A 64 -16.80 -9.49 -9.42
N GLU A 65 -16.18 -9.90 -10.52
CA GLU A 65 -15.62 -9.01 -11.54
C GLU A 65 -16.64 -7.95 -11.99
N LYS A 66 -17.86 -8.39 -12.35
CA LYS A 66 -18.97 -7.49 -12.72
C LYS A 66 -19.27 -6.43 -11.66
N LYS A 67 -19.19 -6.79 -10.38
CA LYS A 67 -19.44 -5.86 -9.27
C LYS A 67 -18.27 -4.88 -9.08
N SER A 68 -17.04 -5.33 -9.26
CA SER A 68 -15.86 -4.45 -9.23
C SER A 68 -15.87 -3.41 -10.36
N GLU A 69 -16.29 -3.80 -11.56
CA GLU A 69 -16.47 -2.88 -12.69
C GLU A 69 -17.55 -1.85 -12.40
N LEU A 70 -18.68 -2.28 -11.85
CA LEU A 70 -19.77 -1.39 -11.46
C LEU A 70 -19.33 -0.37 -10.41
N ILE A 71 -18.63 -0.81 -9.36
CA ILE A 71 -18.07 0.09 -8.34
C ILE A 71 -17.09 1.09 -8.98
N SER A 72 -16.25 0.63 -9.90
CA SER A 72 -15.29 1.48 -10.61
C SER A 72 -15.99 2.55 -11.46
N LYS A 73 -17.05 2.18 -12.20
CA LYS A 73 -17.87 3.11 -12.98
C LYS A 73 -18.55 4.16 -12.09
N LEU A 74 -19.15 3.73 -10.99
CA LEU A 74 -19.77 4.64 -10.02
C LEU A 74 -18.76 5.60 -9.40
N ALA A 75 -17.59 5.09 -9.00
CA ALA A 75 -16.51 5.90 -8.46
C ALA A 75 -15.99 6.94 -9.46
N LEU A 76 -15.91 6.58 -10.75
CA LEU A 76 -15.51 7.50 -11.81
C LEU A 76 -16.55 8.62 -11.98
N GLY A 77 -17.84 8.29 -12.07
CA GLY A 77 -18.91 9.28 -12.14
C GLY A 77 -18.89 10.24 -10.96
N ALA A 78 -18.79 9.73 -9.73
CA ALA A 78 -18.70 10.55 -8.53
C ALA A 78 -17.45 11.46 -8.50
N LYS A 79 -16.31 10.99 -9.03
CA LYS A 79 -15.11 11.82 -9.18
C LYS A 79 -15.32 12.95 -10.18
N LEU A 80 -15.96 12.67 -11.31
CA LEU A 80 -16.29 13.70 -12.31
C LEU A 80 -17.23 14.74 -11.72
N ASP A 81 -18.30 14.33 -11.04
CA ASP A 81 -19.22 15.25 -10.39
C ASP A 81 -18.53 16.13 -9.34
N ARG A 82 -17.64 15.54 -8.54
CA ARG A 82 -16.83 16.30 -7.58
C ARG A 82 -15.89 17.29 -8.28
N ALA A 83 -15.27 16.88 -9.38
CA ALA A 83 -14.39 17.75 -10.15
C ALA A 83 -15.16 18.92 -10.79
N LEU A 84 -16.32 18.62 -11.39
CA LEU A 84 -17.23 19.62 -11.95
C LEU A 84 -17.72 20.58 -10.87
N ARG A 85 -18.17 20.10 -9.70
CA ARG A 85 -18.55 20.97 -8.57
C ARG A 85 -17.44 21.93 -8.16
N ARG A 86 -16.18 21.47 -8.13
CA ARG A 86 -15.04 22.35 -7.82
C ARG A 86 -14.79 23.38 -8.91
N ARG A 87 -14.93 22.99 -10.18
CA ARG A 87 -14.72 23.89 -11.33
C ARG A 87 -15.86 24.90 -11.46
N MET A 88 -17.11 24.47 -11.32
CA MET A 88 -18.30 25.32 -11.47
C MET A 88 -18.61 26.16 -10.23
N SER A 89 -18.00 25.86 -9.08
CA SER A 89 -18.08 26.72 -7.90
C SER A 89 -17.46 28.08 -8.19
N GLY A 90 -18.27 29.14 -8.17
CA GLY A 90 -17.84 30.52 -8.39
C GLY A 90 -17.65 30.92 -9.87
N GLN A 91 -18.07 30.07 -10.82
CA GLN A 91 -18.14 30.43 -12.24
C GLN A 91 -19.37 31.25 -12.60
N ASP A 92 -20.45 31.14 -11.81
CA ASP A 92 -21.64 31.94 -12.03
C ASP A 92 -21.30 33.42 -11.81
N ALA A 93 -21.53 34.22 -12.84
CA ALA A 93 -21.32 35.66 -12.78
C ALA A 93 -22.35 36.28 -11.81
N LEU A 94 -21.93 36.53 -10.57
CA LEU A 94 -22.72 37.31 -9.63
C LEU A 94 -22.67 38.78 -10.06
N PRO A 95 -23.82 39.45 -10.30
CA PRO A 95 -23.82 40.87 -10.57
C PRO A 95 -23.21 41.59 -9.37
N LYS A 96 -22.06 42.25 -9.57
CA LYS A 96 -21.47 43.12 -8.56
C LYS A 96 -22.47 44.26 -8.32
N ARG A 97 -23.18 44.22 -7.20
CA ARG A 97 -24.09 45.30 -6.81
C ARG A 97 -23.23 46.56 -6.63
N ALA A 98 -23.37 47.52 -7.53
CA ALA A 98 -22.67 48.79 -7.43
C ALA A 98 -23.10 49.49 -6.12
N PRO A 99 -22.16 50.07 -5.35
CA PRO A 99 -22.53 50.87 -4.20
C PRO A 99 -23.34 52.07 -4.70
N ILE A 100 -24.58 52.19 -4.25
CA ILE A 100 -25.43 53.35 -4.48
C ILE A 100 -24.75 54.51 -3.73
N ALA A 101 -24.04 55.38 -4.46
CA ALA A 101 -23.48 56.60 -3.89
C ALA A 101 -24.66 57.50 -3.48
N LEU A 102 -24.87 57.62 -2.17
CA LEU A 102 -25.83 58.57 -1.61
C LEU A 102 -25.27 59.99 -1.81
N PRO A 103 -26.02 60.94 -2.38
CA PRO A 103 -25.55 62.30 -2.53
C PRO A 103 -25.49 63.00 -1.17
N THR A 104 -24.29 63.37 -0.74
CA THR A 104 -24.07 64.27 0.40
C THR A 104 -24.57 65.66 0.02
N LYS A 105 -25.69 66.09 0.63
CA LYS A 105 -26.15 67.48 0.56
C LYS A 105 -25.12 68.39 1.24
N ALA A 106 -24.59 69.34 0.49
CA ALA A 106 -23.80 70.46 1.01
C ALA A 106 -24.71 71.43 1.79
N GLN A 107 -24.24 71.87 2.95
CA GLN A 107 -24.73 73.07 3.66
C GLN A 107 -23.86 74.26 3.24
#